data_AF-A0A9P6C7T6-F1
#
_entry.id   AF-A0A9P6C7T6-F1
#
_cell.length_a   1.000
_cell.length_b   1.000
_cell.length_c   1.000
_cell.angle_alpha   90.00
_cell.angle_beta   90.00
_cell.angle_gamma   90.00
#
_symmetry.space_group_name_H-M   'P 1'
#
loop_
_entity.id
_entity.type
_entity.pdbx_description
1 polymer ?
#
loop_
_entity_poly.entity_id
_entity_poly.type
_entity_poly.pdbx_seq_one_letter_code
_entity_poly.pdbx_strand_id
1 'polypeptide(L)'
;MSRCAFPGGPPLNNDIAGIGVRISIYIQSILTTIFVTVSTSPEDIYTQIFTCMVMHISIVSAALVLGTTSNPQITLQDGVIATLMLLFPRSVTRVSGASLLCLAKGSIVDPWKNIPVNVLHEIMDILSTLFSFQLLVNHGTFGSHPECNSQAKIFIFKTFTASHTWFIFSFVLHVACLVFEIAWIVITFFTTLWYSRKKRMNPNAEAVDTEVVITSFLLNFYLKGKEPEKERNEIVLTEFVRRIHFYNLRSFRHASIAEEVE
;
A
#
# COMPACT_ATOMS: atom_id res chain seq x y z
N MET A 1 -6.88 37.97 -14.65
CA MET A 1 -5.99 36.93 -14.08
C MET A 1 -5.03 37.62 -13.13
N SER A 2 -5.18 37.41 -11.82
CA SER A 2 -4.17 37.80 -10.84
C SER A 2 -2.87 37.07 -11.18
N ARG A 3 -1.74 37.79 -11.17
CA ARG A 3 -0.43 37.17 -11.36
C ARG A 3 -0.06 36.46 -10.06
N CYS A 4 0.39 35.21 -10.14
CA CYS A 4 0.92 34.48 -8.99
C CYS A 4 2.11 35.26 -8.38
N ALA A 5 2.09 35.47 -7.06
CA ALA A 5 3.13 36.18 -6.32
C ALA A 5 4.45 35.37 -6.20
N PHE A 6 4.39 34.06 -6.47
CA PHE A 6 5.49 33.12 -6.26
C PHE A 6 5.89 32.44 -7.59
N PRO A 7 6.78 33.03 -8.40
CA PRO A 7 7.21 32.45 -9.68
C PRO A 7 7.90 31.08 -9.52
N GLY A 8 8.34 30.76 -8.31
CA GLY A 8 8.93 29.47 -7.94
C GLY A 8 7.91 28.40 -7.50
N GLY A 9 6.62 28.74 -7.40
CA GLY A 9 5.62 27.99 -6.64
C GLY A 9 5.50 28.52 -5.20
N PRO A 10 4.33 28.35 -4.55
CA PRO A 10 4.11 28.84 -3.21
C PRO A 10 4.99 28.07 -2.19
N PRO A 11 5.31 28.69 -1.03
CA PRO A 11 6.10 28.02 0.01
C PRO A 11 5.36 26.78 0.52
N LEU A 12 6.13 25.71 0.78
CA LEU A 12 5.60 24.47 1.33
C LEU A 12 5.27 24.63 2.82
N ASN A 13 4.19 24.01 3.25
CA ASN A 13 3.86 23.86 4.66
C ASN A 13 4.81 22.83 5.30
N ASN A 14 5.59 23.25 6.30
CA ASN A 14 6.61 22.41 6.91
C ASN A 14 6.04 21.21 7.69
N ASP A 15 4.79 21.29 8.15
CA ASP A 15 4.15 20.27 8.99
C ASP A 15 3.51 19.15 8.15
N ILE A 16 3.23 19.41 6.87
CA ILE A 16 2.61 18.43 5.95
C ILE A 16 3.57 17.98 4.86
N ALA A 17 4.24 18.93 4.20
CA ALA A 17 5.09 18.66 3.04
C ALA A 17 6.55 19.05 3.27
N GLY A 18 6.92 19.46 4.49
CA GLY A 18 8.27 19.83 4.87
C GLY A 18 9.26 18.69 4.69
N ILE A 19 10.52 19.05 4.41
CA ILE A 19 11.59 18.08 4.12
C ILE A 19 11.72 16.99 5.21
N GLY A 20 11.60 17.39 6.49
CA GLY A 20 11.66 16.46 7.63
C GLY A 20 10.53 15.43 7.60
N VAL A 21 9.29 15.87 7.37
CA VAL A 21 8.12 14.97 7.26
C VAL A 21 8.32 13.94 6.16
N ARG A 22 8.82 14.36 4.99
CA ARG A 22 9.05 13.44 3.87
C ARG A 22 10.10 12.39 4.18
N ILE A 23 11.24 12.82 4.72
CA ILE A 23 12.33 11.93 5.08
C ILE A 23 11.84 10.92 6.13
N SER A 24 11.10 11.38 7.15
CA SER A 24 10.52 10.50 8.16
C SER A 24 9.60 9.45 7.56
N ILE A 25 8.69 9.83 6.65
CA ILE A 25 7.78 8.87 6.00
C ILE A 25 8.54 7.86 5.15
N TYR A 26 9.55 8.30 4.39
CA TYR A 26 10.34 7.41 3.54
C TYR A 26 11.14 6.42 4.38
N ILE A 27 11.85 6.89 5.40
CA ILE A 27 12.62 6.05 6.32
C ILE A 27 11.69 5.08 7.05
N GLN A 28 10.56 5.58 7.60
CA GLN A 28 9.59 4.73 8.28
C GLN A 28 9.06 3.64 7.35
N SER A 29 8.72 3.97 6.11
CA SER A 29 8.21 2.99 5.14
C SER A 29 9.24 1.91 4.80
N ILE A 30 10.50 2.31 4.61
CA ILE A 30 11.61 1.38 4.34
C ILE A 30 11.85 0.47 5.55
N LEU A 31 11.95 1.05 6.75
CA LEU A 31 12.18 0.29 7.99
C LEU A 31 11.03 -0.67 8.27
N THR A 32 9.77 -0.23 8.15
CA THR A 32 8.60 -1.10 8.31
C THR A 32 8.63 -2.24 7.29
N THR A 33 8.99 -1.97 6.03
CA THR A 33 9.12 -3.04 5.01
C THR A 33 10.17 -4.07 5.40
N ILE A 34 11.34 -3.63 5.85
CA ILE A 34 12.43 -4.51 6.30
C ILE A 34 11.94 -5.35 7.50
N PHE A 35 11.42 -4.71 8.55
CA PHE A 35 10.96 -5.40 9.76
C PHE A 35 9.86 -6.41 9.46
N VAL A 36 8.90 -6.07 8.61
CA VAL A 36 7.84 -7.01 8.23
C VAL A 36 8.37 -8.16 7.37
N THR A 37 9.41 -7.95 6.56
CA THR A 37 9.99 -9.01 5.74
C THR A 37 10.82 -10.00 6.57
N VAL A 38 11.51 -9.52 7.61
CA VAL A 38 12.37 -10.37 8.45
C VAL A 38 11.66 -10.95 9.66
N SER A 39 10.49 -10.42 10.03
CA SER A 39 9.75 -10.90 11.19
C SER A 39 9.16 -12.30 10.93
N THR A 40 9.29 -13.16 11.92
CA THR A 40 8.74 -14.51 11.95
C THR A 40 7.43 -14.60 12.72
N SER A 41 7.06 -13.55 13.46
CA SER A 41 5.85 -13.48 14.27
C SER A 41 4.79 -12.58 13.60
N PRO A 42 3.54 -13.05 13.45
CA PRO A 42 2.43 -12.21 13.00
C PRO A 42 2.21 -10.97 13.90
N GLU A 43 2.37 -11.10 15.22
CA GLU A 43 2.18 -10.02 16.19
C GLU A 43 3.14 -8.84 15.96
N ASP A 44 4.40 -9.14 15.68
CA ASP A 44 5.41 -8.13 15.34
C ASP A 44 5.02 -7.40 14.06
N ILE A 45 4.61 -8.15 13.03
CA ILE A 45 4.16 -7.58 11.76
C ILE A 45 2.98 -6.64 11.98
N TYR A 46 1.96 -7.06 12.74
CA TYR A 46 0.80 -6.20 13.04
C TYR A 46 1.21 -4.91 13.76
N THR A 47 2.13 -5.00 14.73
CA THR A 47 2.61 -3.84 15.48
C THR A 47 3.31 -2.83 14.56
N GLN A 48 4.13 -3.32 13.63
CA GLN A 48 4.85 -2.48 12.67
C GLN A 48 3.89 -1.82 11.66
N ILE A 49 2.93 -2.58 11.13
CA ILE A 49 1.92 -2.05 10.20
C ILE A 49 1.03 -1.01 10.89
N PHE A 50 0.58 -1.29 12.12
CA PHE A 50 -0.30 -0.42 12.88
C PHE A 50 0.28 0.99 13.01
N THR A 51 1.55 1.08 13.39
CA THR A 51 2.26 2.36 13.53
C THR A 51 2.32 3.11 12.18
N CYS A 52 2.60 2.39 11.10
CA CYS A 52 2.63 2.95 9.75
C CYS A 52 1.25 3.51 9.33
N MET A 53 0.17 2.76 9.61
CA MET A 53 -1.20 3.17 9.33
C MET A 53 -1.64 4.39 10.13
N VAL A 54 -1.35 4.43 11.45
CA VAL A 54 -1.72 5.56 12.31
C VAL A 54 -1.07 6.85 11.81
N MET A 55 0.23 6.82 11.55
CA MET A 55 0.96 7.96 10.99
C MET A 55 0.33 8.43 9.66
N HIS A 56 -0.01 7.48 8.79
CA HIS A 56 -0.63 7.78 7.51
C HIS A 56 -2.01 8.45 7.68
N ILE A 57 -2.87 7.89 8.53
CA ILE A 57 -4.18 8.47 8.89
C ILE A 57 -4.00 9.88 9.45
N SER A 58 -3.01 10.11 10.32
CA SER A 58 -2.75 11.44 10.89
C SER A 58 -2.38 12.46 9.81
N ILE A 59 -1.48 12.12 8.89
CA ILE A 59 -1.04 13.05 7.83
C ILE A 59 -2.19 13.38 6.88
N VAL A 60 -2.93 12.38 6.40
CA VAL A 60 -4.04 12.62 5.47
C VAL A 60 -5.18 13.39 6.13
N SER A 61 -5.45 13.12 7.41
CA SER A 61 -6.47 13.86 8.17
C SER A 61 -6.06 15.32 8.35
N ALA A 62 -4.80 15.57 8.72
CA ALA A 62 -4.28 16.93 8.85
C ALA A 62 -4.32 17.67 7.51
N ALA A 63 -3.89 17.03 6.41
CA ALA A 63 -3.94 17.61 5.08
C ALA A 63 -5.38 17.91 4.62
N LEU A 64 -6.32 16.99 4.90
CA LEU A 64 -7.74 17.20 4.59
C LEU A 64 -8.29 18.40 5.35
N VAL A 65 -8.12 18.43 6.68
CA VAL A 65 -8.59 19.54 7.52
C VAL A 65 -7.99 20.86 7.07
N LEU A 66 -6.67 20.96 6.96
CA LEU A 66 -5.97 22.20 6.59
C LEU A 66 -6.24 22.65 5.15
N GLY A 67 -6.60 21.72 4.26
CA GLY A 67 -6.92 21.99 2.86
C GLY A 67 -8.37 22.42 2.62
N THR A 68 -9.29 22.06 3.52
CA THR A 68 -10.74 22.32 3.37
C THR A 68 -11.29 23.39 4.32
N THR A 69 -10.45 24.03 5.14
CA THR A 69 -10.92 25.15 5.98
C THR A 69 -11.32 26.36 5.12
N SER A 70 -12.07 27.31 5.70
CA SER A 70 -12.39 28.59 5.03
C SER A 70 -11.15 29.44 4.74
N ASN A 71 -10.08 29.26 5.52
CA ASN A 71 -8.77 29.86 5.32
C ASN A 71 -7.72 28.74 5.21
N PRO A 72 -7.58 28.10 4.04
CA PRO A 72 -6.68 26.95 3.89
C PRO A 72 -5.25 27.32 4.28
N GLN A 73 -4.56 26.40 4.96
CA GLN A 73 -3.18 26.60 5.42
C GLN A 73 -2.15 25.83 4.59
N ILE A 74 -2.63 24.98 3.69
CA ILE A 74 -1.81 24.24 2.74
C ILE A 74 -2.12 24.70 1.32
N THR A 75 -1.12 24.61 0.48
CA THR A 75 -1.22 24.89 -0.96
C THR A 75 -1.63 23.62 -1.71
N LEU A 76 -2.02 23.74 -2.98
CA LEU A 76 -2.19 22.56 -3.84
C LEU A 76 -0.90 21.72 -3.92
N GLN A 77 0.26 22.37 -3.91
CA GLN A 77 1.56 21.71 -3.94
C GLN A 77 1.76 20.80 -2.73
N ASP A 78 1.39 21.28 -1.53
CA ASP A 78 1.44 20.49 -0.30
C ASP A 78 0.50 19.28 -0.38
N GLY A 79 -0.72 19.47 -0.89
CA GLY A 79 -1.70 18.40 -1.01
C GLY A 79 -1.27 17.31 -2.01
N VAL A 80 -0.64 17.71 -3.12
CA VAL A 80 -0.04 16.76 -4.07
C VAL A 80 1.09 15.95 -3.43
N ILE A 81 1.98 16.62 -2.71
CA ILE A 81 3.08 15.95 -2.01
C ILE A 81 2.55 14.99 -0.95
N ALA A 82 1.55 15.41 -0.16
CA ALA A 82 0.88 14.56 0.81
C ALA A 82 0.30 13.32 0.12
N THR A 83 -0.45 13.47 -0.98
CA THR A 83 -1.02 12.36 -1.76
C THR A 83 0.05 11.37 -2.25
N LEU A 84 1.19 11.88 -2.72
CA LEU A 84 2.30 11.03 -3.15
C LEU A 84 2.93 10.26 -1.99
N MET A 85 3.05 10.88 -0.82
CA MET A 85 3.54 10.21 0.39
C MET A 85 2.63 9.06 0.82
N LEU A 86 1.32 9.17 0.59
CA LEU A 86 0.34 8.12 0.90
C LEU A 86 0.60 6.81 0.13
N LEU A 87 1.25 6.89 -1.03
CA LEU A 87 1.56 5.70 -1.85
C LEU A 87 2.59 4.78 -1.17
N PHE A 88 3.52 5.33 -0.38
CA PHE A 88 4.57 4.53 0.26
C PHE A 88 4.01 3.61 1.35
N PRO A 89 3.32 4.09 2.41
CA PRO A 89 2.67 3.23 3.39
C PRO A 89 1.74 2.19 2.76
N ARG A 90 1.00 2.55 1.70
CA ARG A 90 0.14 1.60 0.98
C ARG A 90 0.94 0.46 0.35
N SER A 91 2.11 0.75 -0.22
CA SER A 91 2.98 -0.32 -0.73
C SER A 91 3.50 -1.23 0.40
N VAL A 92 3.79 -0.65 1.58
CA VAL A 92 4.23 -1.40 2.76
C VAL A 92 3.14 -2.35 3.21
N THR A 93 1.88 -1.89 3.37
CA THR A 93 0.77 -2.76 3.80
C THR A 93 0.56 -3.94 2.86
N ARG A 94 0.81 -3.77 1.56
CA ARG A 94 0.75 -4.86 0.57
C ARG A 94 1.83 -5.91 0.79
N VAL A 95 3.09 -5.48 0.94
CA VAL A 95 4.20 -6.40 1.25
C VAL A 95 3.90 -7.14 2.55
N SER A 96 3.37 -6.43 3.55
CA SER A 96 3.03 -7.01 4.82
C SER A 96 1.91 -8.05 4.77
N GLY A 97 0.87 -7.81 3.98
CA GLY A 97 -0.19 -8.79 3.75
C GLY A 97 0.36 -10.10 3.17
N ALA A 98 1.29 -10.01 2.21
CA ALA A 98 1.96 -11.18 1.65
C ALA A 98 2.82 -11.93 2.69
N SER A 99 3.55 -11.22 3.55
CA SER A 99 4.31 -11.84 4.65
C SER A 99 3.41 -12.56 5.66
N LEU A 100 2.31 -11.92 6.07
CA LEU A 100 1.34 -12.50 7.01
C LEU A 100 0.68 -13.76 6.44
N LEU A 101 0.33 -13.74 5.15
CA LEU A 101 -0.23 -14.91 4.48
C LEU A 101 0.77 -16.08 4.45
N CYS A 102 2.06 -15.81 4.20
CA CYS A 102 3.10 -16.83 4.26
C CYS A 102 3.23 -17.44 5.67
N LEU A 103 3.17 -16.64 6.73
CA LEU A 103 3.26 -17.13 8.11
C LEU A 103 1.99 -17.89 8.54
N ALA A 104 0.82 -17.47 8.07
CA ALA A 104 -0.45 -18.11 8.37
C ALA A 104 -0.56 -19.55 7.82
N LYS A 105 0.28 -19.94 6.83
CA LYS A 105 0.32 -21.32 6.31
C LYS A 105 0.68 -22.37 7.36
N GLY A 106 1.28 -21.98 8.49
CA GLY A 106 1.64 -22.88 9.57
C GLY A 106 0.87 -22.69 10.88
N SER A 107 0.04 -21.64 11.01
CA SER A 107 -0.53 -21.24 12.31
C SER A 107 -1.99 -20.85 12.20
N ILE A 108 -2.79 -21.29 13.17
CA ILE A 108 -4.17 -20.83 13.36
C ILE A 108 -4.09 -19.41 13.93
N VAL A 109 -4.00 -18.42 13.05
CA VAL A 109 -4.07 -17.01 13.46
C VAL A 109 -5.50 -16.71 13.89
N ASP A 110 -5.66 -16.21 15.11
CA ASP A 110 -6.96 -15.77 15.62
C ASP A 110 -7.48 -14.58 14.77
N PRO A 111 -8.59 -14.74 14.04
CA PRO A 111 -9.12 -13.69 13.17
C PRO A 111 -9.47 -12.40 13.92
N TRP A 112 -9.78 -12.49 15.23
CA TRP A 112 -10.14 -11.33 16.04
C TRP A 112 -8.96 -10.37 16.25
N LYS A 113 -7.72 -10.88 16.27
CA LYS A 113 -6.51 -10.05 16.39
C LYS A 113 -6.28 -9.14 15.18
N ASN A 114 -6.84 -9.49 14.02
CA ASN A 114 -6.61 -8.76 12.76
C ASN A 114 -7.61 -7.63 12.52
N ILE A 115 -8.71 -7.61 13.27
CA ILE A 115 -9.80 -6.64 13.09
C ILE A 115 -9.30 -5.19 13.21
N PRO A 116 -8.50 -4.79 14.21
CA PRO A 116 -8.06 -3.40 14.33
C PRO A 116 -7.25 -2.93 13.12
N VAL A 117 -6.35 -3.78 12.61
CA VAL A 117 -5.50 -3.45 11.45
C VAL A 117 -6.34 -3.34 10.18
N ASN A 118 -7.31 -4.22 9.99
CA ASN A 118 -8.23 -4.14 8.84
C ASN A 118 -9.08 -2.86 8.90
N VAL A 119 -9.65 -2.53 10.06
CA VAL A 119 -10.44 -1.30 10.23
C VAL A 119 -9.59 -0.05 9.95
N LEU A 120 -8.34 -0.01 10.44
CA LEU A 120 -7.44 1.10 10.16
C LEU A 120 -7.06 1.18 8.68
N HIS A 121 -6.84 0.05 8.01
CA HIS A 121 -6.61 0.02 6.57
C HIS A 121 -7.77 0.65 5.80
N GLU A 122 -9.01 0.28 6.13
CA GLU A 122 -10.21 0.84 5.50
C GLU A 122 -10.35 2.35 5.75
N ILE A 123 -10.12 2.81 6.99
CA ILE A 123 -10.16 4.24 7.33
C ILE A 123 -9.10 5.01 6.53
N MET A 124 -7.87 4.48 6.49
CA MET A 124 -6.75 5.04 5.75
C MET A 124 -7.09 5.19 4.25
N ASP A 125 -7.68 4.15 3.65
CA ASP A 125 -8.06 4.16 2.24
C ASP A 125 -9.19 5.12 1.92
N ILE A 126 -10.22 5.16 2.76
CA ILE A 126 -11.34 6.11 2.62
C ILE A 126 -10.82 7.54 2.67
N LEU A 127 -10.00 7.87 3.68
CA LEU A 127 -9.46 9.23 3.83
C LEU A 127 -8.54 9.61 2.67
N SER A 128 -7.68 8.69 2.23
CA SER A 128 -6.78 8.90 1.07
C SER A 128 -7.56 9.16 -0.22
N THR A 129 -8.64 8.40 -0.42
CA THR A 129 -9.53 8.53 -1.59
C THR A 129 -10.28 9.85 -1.56
N LEU A 130 -10.88 10.19 -0.42
CA LEU A 130 -11.59 11.46 -0.22
C LEU A 130 -10.66 12.65 -0.46
N PHE A 131 -9.46 12.62 0.10
CA PHE A 131 -8.48 13.69 -0.09
C PHE A 131 -8.02 13.82 -1.56
N SER A 132 -7.72 12.69 -2.21
CA SER A 132 -7.33 12.67 -3.63
C SER A 132 -8.45 13.19 -4.54
N PHE A 133 -9.70 12.81 -4.25
CA PHE A 133 -10.87 13.30 -4.96
C PHE A 133 -11.08 14.80 -4.76
N GLN A 134 -10.95 15.29 -3.52
CA GLN A 134 -11.06 16.71 -3.20
C GLN A 134 -10.01 17.54 -3.96
N LEU A 135 -8.77 17.06 -4.03
CA LEU A 135 -7.71 17.68 -4.82
C LEU A 135 -8.04 17.71 -6.31
N LEU A 136 -8.55 16.61 -6.88
CA LEU A 136 -8.89 16.56 -8.31
C LEU A 136 -10.01 17.57 -8.63
N VAL A 137 -11.12 17.51 -7.89
CA VAL A 137 -12.31 18.34 -8.13
C VAL A 137 -11.99 19.82 -7.97
N ASN A 138 -11.19 20.17 -6.96
CA ASN A 138 -10.92 21.57 -6.61
C ASN A 138 -9.53 22.06 -7.05
N HIS A 139 -8.78 21.35 -7.88
CA HIS A 139 -7.38 21.71 -8.18
C HIS A 139 -7.19 23.17 -8.63
N GLY A 140 -8.18 23.78 -9.30
CA GLY A 140 -8.12 25.19 -9.72
C GLY A 140 -8.28 26.20 -8.58
N THR A 141 -8.96 25.82 -7.49
CA THR A 141 -9.32 26.71 -6.37
C THR A 141 -8.81 26.23 -5.01
N PHE A 142 -8.13 25.07 -4.97
CA PHE A 142 -7.69 24.44 -3.75
C PHE A 142 -6.53 25.20 -3.09
N GLY A 143 -6.58 25.29 -1.77
CA GLY A 143 -5.48 25.74 -0.93
C GLY A 143 -5.40 27.26 -0.74
N SER A 144 -4.31 27.69 -0.11
CA SER A 144 -4.12 29.07 0.34
C SER A 144 -3.82 30.08 -0.78
N HIS A 145 -3.34 29.61 -1.93
CA HIS A 145 -2.89 30.45 -3.06
C HIS A 145 -3.38 29.88 -4.40
N PRO A 146 -4.70 29.88 -4.66
CA PRO A 146 -5.28 29.25 -5.85
C PRO A 146 -4.76 29.85 -7.17
N GLU A 147 -4.41 31.14 -7.19
CA GLU A 147 -3.81 31.82 -8.34
C GLU A 147 -2.43 31.27 -8.73
N CYS A 148 -1.78 30.51 -7.84
CA CYS A 148 -0.47 29.89 -8.06
C CYS A 148 -0.55 28.40 -8.39
N ASN A 149 -1.74 27.80 -8.45
CA ASN A 149 -1.90 26.35 -8.64
C ASN A 149 -1.34 25.84 -9.97
N SER A 150 -1.33 26.67 -11.02
CA SER A 150 -0.71 26.33 -12.31
C SER A 150 0.83 26.21 -12.26
N GLN A 151 1.45 26.68 -11.17
CA GLN A 151 2.89 26.63 -10.93
C GLN A 151 3.28 25.61 -9.86
N ALA A 152 2.33 24.81 -9.36
CA ALA A 152 2.59 23.78 -8.37
C ALA A 152 3.64 22.79 -8.89
N LYS A 153 4.59 22.41 -8.03
CA LYS A 153 5.73 21.55 -8.36
C LYS A 153 5.75 20.29 -7.51
N ILE A 154 6.04 19.18 -8.16
CA ILE A 154 6.19 17.86 -7.55
C ILE A 154 7.68 17.57 -7.40
N PHE A 155 8.05 17.03 -6.24
CA PHE A 155 9.42 16.67 -5.92
C PHE A 155 9.47 15.21 -5.49
N ILE A 156 10.01 14.34 -6.34
CA ILE A 156 10.33 12.94 -5.99
C ILE A 156 11.84 12.76 -6.02
N PHE A 157 12.45 12.87 -7.20
CA PHE A 157 13.91 12.96 -7.39
C PHE A 157 14.33 14.19 -8.20
N LYS A 158 13.39 14.72 -8.99
CA LYS A 158 13.52 15.94 -9.77
C LYS A 158 12.23 16.74 -9.62
N THR A 159 12.31 18.03 -9.87
CA THR A 159 11.17 18.93 -9.88
C THR A 159 10.39 18.78 -11.19
N PHE A 160 9.10 18.50 -11.10
CA PHE A 160 8.16 18.47 -12.22
C PHE A 160 7.02 19.46 -11.97
N THR A 161 6.53 20.13 -13.00
CA THR A 161 5.32 20.95 -12.86
C THR A 161 4.09 20.05 -12.83
N ALA A 162 3.23 20.21 -11.81
CA ALA A 162 1.95 19.52 -11.69
C ALA A 162 0.96 20.10 -12.72
N SER A 163 1.02 19.60 -13.95
CA SER A 163 0.04 19.94 -14.97
C SER A 163 -1.34 19.34 -14.65
N HIS A 164 -2.41 19.87 -15.23
CA HIS A 164 -3.75 19.27 -15.14
C HIS A 164 -3.76 17.79 -15.57
N THR A 165 -3.01 17.45 -16.62
CA THR A 165 -2.82 16.08 -17.09
C THR A 165 -2.22 15.18 -16.01
N TRP A 166 -1.29 15.70 -15.20
CA TRP A 166 -0.71 14.95 -14.09
C TRP A 166 -1.76 14.63 -13.02
N PHE A 167 -2.63 15.58 -12.66
CA PHE A 167 -3.71 15.33 -11.70
C PHE A 167 -4.69 14.26 -12.19
N ILE A 168 -5.12 14.34 -13.45
CA ILE A 168 -5.98 13.32 -14.07
C ILE A 168 -5.28 11.97 -14.01
N PHE A 169 -4.03 11.89 -14.47
CA PHE A 169 -3.27 10.64 -14.48
C PHE A 169 -3.11 10.05 -13.07
N SER A 170 -2.72 10.88 -12.10
CA SER A 170 -2.54 10.48 -10.70
C SER A 170 -3.85 9.97 -10.09
N PHE A 171 -4.96 10.67 -10.33
CA PHE A 171 -6.27 10.23 -9.86
C PHE A 171 -6.75 8.95 -10.53
N VAL A 172 -6.60 8.82 -11.85
CA VAL A 172 -6.94 7.58 -12.57
C VAL A 172 -6.11 6.41 -12.05
N LEU A 173 -4.80 6.62 -11.83
CA LEU A 173 -3.93 5.61 -11.24
C LEU A 173 -4.39 5.23 -9.83
N HIS A 174 -4.75 6.21 -9.01
CA HIS A 174 -5.26 5.97 -7.66
C HIS A 174 -6.57 5.17 -7.67
N VAL A 175 -7.54 5.54 -8.51
CA VAL A 175 -8.81 4.80 -8.67
C VAL A 175 -8.55 3.40 -9.22
N ALA A 176 -7.65 3.23 -10.19
CA ALA A 176 -7.30 1.92 -10.73
C ALA A 176 -6.68 1.02 -9.64
N CYS A 177 -5.78 1.57 -8.82
CA CYS A 177 -5.23 0.88 -7.66
C CYS A 177 -6.36 0.48 -6.70
N LEU A 178 -7.26 1.40 -6.32
CA LEU A 178 -8.39 1.14 -5.43
C LEU A 178 -9.31 0.02 -5.95
N VAL A 179 -9.68 0.07 -7.24
CA VAL A 179 -10.50 -0.98 -7.88
C VAL A 179 -9.78 -2.32 -7.84
N PHE A 180 -8.48 -2.34 -8.10
CA PHE A 180 -7.67 -3.55 -7.99
C PHE A 180 -7.64 -4.09 -6.55
N GLU A 181 -7.58 -3.23 -5.53
CA GLU A 181 -7.61 -3.64 -4.12
C GLU A 181 -8.96 -4.26 -3.75
N ILE A 182 -10.06 -3.60 -4.11
CA ILE A 182 -11.41 -4.11 -3.85
C ILE A 182 -11.60 -5.46 -4.56
N ALA A 183 -11.19 -5.56 -5.82
CA ALA A 183 -11.26 -6.82 -6.56
C ALA A 183 -10.46 -7.93 -5.87
N TRP A 184 -9.25 -7.62 -5.38
CA TRP A 184 -8.41 -8.57 -4.64
C TRP A 184 -9.08 -9.06 -3.35
N ILE A 185 -9.65 -8.15 -2.57
CA ILE A 185 -10.37 -8.47 -1.32
C ILE A 185 -11.57 -9.36 -1.63
N VAL A 186 -12.37 -9.00 -2.63
CA VAL A 186 -13.56 -9.75 -3.05
C VAL A 186 -13.18 -11.17 -3.49
N ILE A 187 -12.14 -11.31 -4.32
CA ILE A 187 -11.64 -12.61 -4.76
C ILE A 187 -11.22 -13.45 -3.56
N THR A 188 -10.41 -12.88 -2.65
CA THR A 188 -9.91 -13.57 -1.45
C THR A 188 -11.05 -14.00 -0.52
N PHE A 189 -12.08 -13.17 -0.38
CA PHE A 189 -13.27 -13.49 0.41
C PHE A 189 -14.04 -14.67 -0.19
N PHE A 190 -14.33 -14.63 -1.50
CA PHE A 190 -15.07 -15.70 -2.16
C PHE A 190 -14.30 -17.02 -2.21
N THR A 191 -12.97 -17.00 -2.42
CA THR A 191 -12.14 -18.22 -2.36
C THR A 191 -12.13 -18.81 -0.96
N THR A 192 -12.01 -17.98 0.08
CA THR A 192 -12.07 -18.42 1.48
C THR A 192 -13.42 -19.04 1.83
N LEU A 193 -14.53 -18.43 1.40
CA LEU A 193 -15.88 -18.98 1.60
C LEU A 193 -16.06 -20.31 0.86
N TRP A 194 -15.62 -20.38 -0.40
CA TRP A 194 -15.71 -21.60 -1.21
C TRP A 194 -14.92 -22.74 -0.57
N TYR A 195 -13.69 -22.46 -0.14
CA TYR A 195 -12.85 -23.43 0.55
C TYR A 195 -13.46 -23.89 1.88
N SER A 196 -14.01 -22.96 2.67
CA SER A 196 -14.71 -23.26 3.92
C SER A 196 -15.97 -24.11 3.71
N ARG A 197 -16.66 -23.97 2.57
CA ARG A 197 -17.78 -24.86 2.19
C ARG A 197 -17.28 -26.24 1.78
N LYS A 198 -16.21 -26.32 0.98
CA LYS A 198 -15.62 -27.59 0.54
C LYS A 198 -15.12 -28.43 1.71
N LYS A 199 -14.43 -27.82 2.68
CA LYS A 199 -13.98 -28.49 3.91
C LYS A 199 -15.13 -29.02 4.76
N ARG A 200 -16.27 -28.31 4.81
CA ARG A 200 -17.49 -28.80 5.48
C ARG A 200 -18.10 -30.02 4.80
N MET A 201 -18.03 -30.11 3.46
CA MET A 201 -18.56 -31.24 2.70
C MET A 201 -17.63 -32.47 2.72
N ASN A 202 -16.32 -32.25 2.80
CA ASN A 202 -15.34 -33.32 2.91
C ASN A 202 -14.26 -32.92 3.94
N PRO A 203 -14.41 -33.37 5.21
CA PRO A 203 -13.44 -33.08 6.26
C PRO A 203 -12.04 -33.63 5.96
N ASN A 204 -11.96 -34.67 5.12
CA ASN A 204 -10.73 -35.31 4.69
C ASN A 204 -10.17 -34.70 3.39
N ALA A 205 -10.81 -33.68 2.82
CA ALA A 205 -10.22 -32.95 1.72
C ALA A 205 -8.94 -32.29 2.23
N GLU A 206 -7.79 -32.75 1.73
CA GLU A 206 -6.52 -32.08 1.96
C GLU A 206 -6.67 -30.60 1.69
N ALA A 207 -6.00 -29.80 2.52
CA ALA A 207 -6.05 -28.37 2.42
C ALA A 207 -5.44 -27.92 1.10
N VAL A 208 -6.26 -27.83 0.04
CA VAL A 208 -5.85 -27.24 -1.22
C VAL A 208 -5.50 -25.79 -0.91
N ASP A 209 -4.22 -25.49 -1.05
CA ASP A 209 -3.63 -24.21 -0.70
C ASP A 209 -4.33 -23.12 -1.53
N THR A 210 -5.24 -22.38 -0.89
CA THR A 210 -6.13 -21.39 -1.55
C THR A 210 -5.31 -20.35 -2.31
N GLU A 211 -4.08 -20.11 -1.87
CA GLU A 211 -3.10 -19.28 -2.56
C GLU A 211 -2.52 -19.93 -3.82
N VAL A 212 -2.19 -21.23 -3.85
CA VAL A 212 -1.76 -21.88 -5.10
C VAL A 212 -2.84 -21.75 -6.15
N VAL A 213 -4.12 -21.78 -5.75
CA VAL A 213 -5.25 -21.56 -6.66
C VAL A 213 -5.31 -20.11 -7.13
N ILE A 214 -5.19 -19.11 -6.25
CA ILE A 214 -5.23 -17.69 -6.64
C ILE A 214 -4.00 -17.31 -7.49
N THR A 215 -2.80 -17.68 -7.05
CA THR A 215 -1.55 -17.45 -7.78
C THR A 215 -1.55 -18.18 -9.12
N SER A 216 -2.00 -19.44 -9.18
CA SER A 216 -2.15 -20.16 -10.46
C SER A 216 -3.26 -19.58 -11.34
N PHE A 217 -4.31 -18.99 -10.77
CA PHE A 217 -5.38 -18.35 -11.53
C PHE A 217 -4.91 -17.03 -12.14
N LEU A 218 -4.22 -16.19 -11.37
CA LEU A 218 -3.63 -14.94 -11.85
C LEU A 218 -2.50 -15.19 -12.85
N LEU A 219 -1.68 -16.20 -12.59
CA LEU A 219 -0.64 -16.63 -13.51
C LEU A 219 -1.24 -17.18 -14.81
N ASN A 220 -2.29 -18.02 -14.74
CA ASN A 220 -3.01 -18.46 -15.94
C ASN A 220 -3.66 -17.29 -16.67
N PHE A 221 -4.25 -16.32 -15.97
CA PHE A 221 -4.85 -15.13 -16.59
C PHE A 221 -3.80 -14.27 -17.31
N TYR A 222 -2.64 -14.07 -16.67
CA TYR A 222 -1.50 -13.34 -17.25
C TYR A 222 -0.88 -14.09 -18.44
N LEU A 223 -0.75 -15.42 -18.34
CA LEU A 223 -0.14 -16.26 -19.37
C LEU A 223 -1.10 -16.63 -20.52
N LYS A 224 -2.42 -16.45 -20.36
CA LYS A 224 -3.42 -16.72 -21.41
C LYS A 224 -3.24 -15.87 -22.68
N GLY A 225 -2.43 -14.81 -22.62
CA GLY A 225 -2.06 -13.97 -23.76
C GLY A 225 -0.69 -14.27 -24.39
N LYS A 226 0.10 -15.22 -23.87
CA LYS A 226 1.46 -15.52 -24.36
C LYS A 226 1.67 -17.04 -24.52
N GLU A 227 1.09 -17.60 -25.57
CA GLU A 227 1.18 -19.05 -25.85
C GLU A 227 2.60 -19.60 -26.14
N PRO A 228 3.56 -18.89 -26.77
CA PRO A 228 4.84 -19.53 -27.09
C PRO A 228 5.93 -19.45 -25.99
N GLU A 229 5.65 -18.86 -24.82
CA GLU A 229 6.68 -18.63 -23.77
C GLU A 229 6.36 -19.29 -22.42
N LYS A 230 5.31 -20.13 -22.39
CA LYS A 230 4.78 -20.75 -21.16
C LYS A 230 5.78 -21.69 -20.47
N GLU A 231 6.51 -22.50 -21.24
CA GLU A 231 7.45 -23.51 -20.71
C GLU A 231 8.70 -22.88 -20.07
N ARG A 232 9.23 -21.79 -20.66
CA ARG A 232 10.42 -21.10 -20.13
C ARG A 232 10.09 -20.33 -18.85
N ASN A 233 8.91 -19.72 -18.80
CA ASN A 233 8.47 -18.94 -17.65
C ASN A 233 8.09 -19.83 -16.45
N GLU A 234 7.56 -21.04 -16.67
CA GLU A 234 7.34 -22.00 -15.58
C GLU A 234 8.65 -22.44 -14.90
N ILE A 235 9.73 -22.67 -15.65
CA ILE A 235 11.04 -23.07 -15.09
C ILE A 235 11.68 -21.94 -14.28
N VAL A 236 11.70 -20.71 -14.82
CA VAL A 236 12.29 -19.55 -14.12
C VAL A 236 11.50 -19.20 -12.86
N LEU A 237 10.16 -19.30 -12.91
CA LEU A 237 9.30 -19.01 -11.77
C LEU A 237 9.37 -20.09 -10.69
N THR A 238 9.42 -21.37 -11.08
CA THR A 238 9.61 -22.47 -10.12
C THR A 238 10.94 -22.31 -9.39
N GLU A 239 11.99 -21.90 -10.10
CA GLU A 239 13.30 -21.67 -9.49
C GLU A 239 13.34 -20.41 -8.61
N PHE A 240 12.62 -19.34 -8.97
CA PHE A 240 12.49 -18.13 -8.15
C PHE A 240 11.71 -18.41 -6.85
N VAL A 241 10.56 -19.09 -6.95
CA VAL A 241 9.76 -19.52 -5.78
C VAL A 241 10.58 -20.47 -4.92
N ARG A 242 11.31 -21.42 -5.52
CA ARG A 242 12.18 -22.35 -4.80
C ARG A 242 13.30 -21.62 -4.05
N ARG A 243 13.90 -20.58 -4.64
CA ARG A 243 14.91 -19.76 -3.96
C ARG A 243 14.33 -18.97 -2.79
N ILE A 244 13.17 -18.34 -2.95
CA ILE A 244 12.47 -17.66 -1.84
C ILE A 244 12.17 -18.66 -0.71
N HIS A 245 11.65 -19.84 -1.05
CA HIS A 245 11.34 -20.88 -0.08
C HIS A 245 12.60 -21.42 0.62
N PHE A 246 13.73 -21.53 -0.10
CA PHE A 246 15.00 -22.01 0.45
C PHE A 246 15.63 -20.99 1.40
N TYR A 247 15.51 -19.68 1.12
CA TYR A 247 15.96 -18.63 2.04
C TYR A 247 15.14 -18.64 3.35
N ASN A 248 13.82 -18.81 3.26
CA ASN A 248 12.97 -18.91 4.45
C ASN A 248 13.24 -20.19 5.26
N LEU A 249 13.40 -21.34 4.61
CA LEU A 249 13.68 -22.62 5.30
C LEU A 249 15.05 -22.63 5.99
N ARG A 250 16.06 -21.96 5.43
CA ARG A 250 17.38 -21.84 6.06
C ARG A 250 17.33 -20.96 7.31
N SER A 251 16.53 -19.89 7.28
CA SER A 251 16.28 -19.04 8.46
C SER A 251 15.57 -19.83 9.57
N PHE A 252 14.54 -20.61 9.25
CA PHE A 252 13.84 -21.47 10.22
C PHE A 252 14.73 -22.56 10.83
N ARG A 253 15.61 -23.20 10.05
CA ARG A 253 16.52 -24.23 10.56
C ARG A 253 17.57 -23.66 11.53
N HIS A 254 17.97 -22.39 11.38
CA HIS A 254 18.86 -21.75 12.35
C HIS A 254 18.13 -21.32 13.63
N ALA A 255 16.85 -20.95 13.55
CA ALA A 255 16.04 -20.62 14.72
C ALA A 255 15.74 -21.87 15.58
N SER A 256 15.41 -23.02 14.97
CA SER A 256 15.11 -24.24 15.74
C SER A 256 16.35 -24.87 16.41
N ILE A 257 17.54 -24.70 15.82
CA ILE A 257 18.80 -25.18 16.44
C ILE A 257 19.18 -24.30 17.65
N ALA A 258 18.76 -23.03 17.67
CA ALA A 258 19.03 -22.15 18.81
C ALA A 258 18.15 -22.48 20.04
N GLU A 259 16.93 -22.98 19.83
CA GLU A 259 16.01 -23.39 20.91
C GLU A 259 16.36 -24.75 21.54
N GLU A 260 17.12 -25.62 20.85
CA GLU A 260 17.56 -26.93 21.39
C GLU A 260 18.87 -26.85 22.20
N VAL A 261 19.49 -25.68 22.33
CA VAL A 261 20.79 -25.49 23.01
C VAL A 261 20.67 -24.71 24.33
N GLU A 262 19.46 -24.29 24.73
CA GLU A 262 19.14 -23.81 26.10
C GLU A 262 18.36 -24.88 26.89
#